data_AF-A0AAE3QTK6-F1
#
_entry.id   AF-A0AAE3QTK6-F1
#
_cell.length_a   1.000
_cell.length_b   1.000
_cell.length_c   1.000
_cell.angle_alpha   90.00
_cell.angle_beta   90.00
_cell.angle_gamma   90.00
#
_symmetry.space_group_name_H-M   'P 1'
#
loop_
_entity.id
_entity.type
_entity.pdbx_description
1 polymer ?
#
loop_
_entity_poly.entity_id
_entity_poly.type
_entity_poly.pdbx_seq_one_letter_code
_entity_poly.pdbx_strand_id
1 'polypeptide(L)'
;MKKIYTSKLFLSVSLIIGLSSCKDLFNDPRIKSNPNAVSDVEVQTLLSGTLVGVSELHEDTDVRISYMWAGQLTGLSRQHLGLAQYQVSSGTFDWGNLYPIAAQARLIQTKADALGDKWTKGVGQVVEALLIAKATAFWGDVPYSQAFDLVAYPTPVFDSQEKVYTELLATLDNAIENLSASSGLDFAGQDFIYGGDPGLWKKAAYSLKARLYLHLGDYAKAVENANLGISSVGEDALIPHGESQGIDQNLNYDFFVNNRPGDTGFDPPAFLPGFLKAHTNAKTNETALYNHFFKVGITGPGALDPNTEDGFFKVDSKQPILSYFETQLILAEALARQNQLSDAVTALNNVRQVLATGFINGNSIPGTYVTMGLKYENYVLSDFAPGGLANPTSSGRDQQSGLLYEIISQKYIVMLAQYEVYNDVRRVAKATPVVQLHIQPIVTTPTGSLPQRYIYPQTEINTNPNVPKAGNGVADQYQTLPIFQ
;
A
#
# COMPACT_ATOMS: atom_id res chain seq x y z
N MET A 1 47.95 -39.51 -42.25
CA MET A 1 47.35 -39.05 -40.97
C MET A 1 47.75 -37.63 -40.52
N LYS A 2 48.69 -36.90 -41.16
CA LYS A 2 49.09 -35.54 -40.73
C LYS A 2 48.20 -34.36 -41.22
N LYS A 3 47.38 -34.53 -42.26
CA LYS A 3 46.54 -33.43 -42.82
C LYS A 3 45.19 -33.20 -42.13
N ILE A 4 44.73 -34.13 -41.28
CA ILE A 4 43.41 -34.03 -40.60
C ILE A 4 43.53 -33.25 -39.28
N TYR A 5 44.69 -33.30 -38.61
CA TYR A 5 44.90 -32.58 -37.33
C TYR A 5 45.13 -31.08 -37.51
N THR A 6 45.73 -30.64 -38.63
CA THR A 6 45.96 -29.22 -38.91
C THR A 6 44.67 -28.46 -39.27
N SER A 7 43.72 -29.11 -39.95
CA SER A 7 42.41 -28.52 -40.27
C SER A 7 41.51 -28.41 -39.04
N LYS A 8 41.55 -29.38 -38.11
CA LYS A 8 40.81 -29.31 -36.84
C LYS A 8 41.41 -28.27 -35.89
N LEU A 9 42.73 -28.11 -35.86
CA LEU A 9 43.40 -27.07 -35.06
C LEU A 9 43.07 -25.65 -35.55
N PHE A 10 43.00 -25.43 -36.87
CA PHE A 10 42.61 -24.13 -37.45
C PHE A 10 41.14 -23.77 -37.17
N LEU A 11 40.24 -24.77 -37.18
CA LEU A 11 38.82 -24.57 -36.85
C LEU A 11 38.62 -24.27 -35.36
N SER A 12 39.37 -24.95 -34.47
CA SER A 12 39.33 -24.71 -33.02
C SER A 12 39.89 -23.35 -32.62
N VAL A 13 40.98 -22.89 -33.27
CA VAL A 13 41.58 -21.58 -32.99
C VAL A 13 40.70 -20.43 -33.52
N SER A 14 40.03 -20.62 -34.66
CA SER A 14 39.08 -19.62 -35.19
C SER A 14 37.81 -19.49 -34.32
N LEU A 15 37.37 -20.58 -33.68
CA LEU A 15 36.23 -20.58 -32.76
C LEU A 15 36.55 -19.88 -31.42
N ILE A 16 37.81 -19.96 -30.96
CA ILE A 16 38.26 -19.29 -29.73
C ILE A 16 38.41 -17.77 -29.94
N ILE A 17 38.83 -17.32 -31.13
CA ILE A 17 38.94 -15.89 -31.47
C ILE A 17 37.55 -15.24 -31.64
N GLY A 18 36.55 -15.99 -32.10
CA GLY A 18 35.16 -15.50 -32.24
C GLY A 18 34.44 -15.23 -30.91
N LEU A 19 34.80 -15.93 -29.83
CA LEU A 19 34.17 -15.78 -28.51
C LEU A 19 34.70 -14.58 -27.69
N SER A 20 35.78 -13.93 -28.15
CA SER A 20 36.36 -12.76 -27.47
C SER A 20 35.70 -11.44 -27.89
N SER A 21 35.09 -11.40 -29.07
CA SER A 21 34.50 -10.20 -29.67
C SER A 21 33.19 -9.74 -29.03
N CYS A 22 32.50 -10.60 -28.28
CA CYS A 22 31.25 -10.21 -27.61
C CYS A 22 31.48 -9.36 -26.35
N LYS A 23 32.69 -9.36 -25.77
CA LYS A 23 33.02 -8.47 -24.64
C LYS A 23 33.17 -7.01 -25.06
N ASP A 24 33.66 -6.77 -26.27
CA ASP A 24 33.87 -5.40 -26.77
C ASP A 24 32.59 -4.72 -27.25
N LEU A 25 31.53 -5.49 -27.56
CA LEU A 25 30.20 -4.94 -27.84
C LEU A 25 29.64 -4.18 -26.61
N PHE A 26 29.86 -4.68 -25.39
CA PHE A 26 29.44 -4.00 -24.16
C PHE A 26 30.42 -2.93 -23.69
N ASN A 27 31.62 -2.86 -24.27
CA ASN A 27 32.63 -1.83 -24.00
C ASN A 27 32.68 -0.72 -25.06
N ASP A 28 31.83 -0.78 -26.10
CA ASP A 28 31.74 0.24 -27.12
C ASP A 28 31.31 1.58 -26.48
N PRO A 29 32.08 2.67 -26.64
CA PRO A 29 31.72 4.00 -26.16
C PRO A 29 30.36 4.48 -26.68
N ARG A 30 29.86 3.98 -27.82
CA ARG A 30 28.53 4.31 -28.38
C ARG A 30 27.39 3.56 -27.71
N ILE A 31 27.70 2.47 -26.99
CA ILE A 31 26.76 1.69 -26.16
C ILE A 31 26.83 2.18 -24.70
N LYS A 32 28.00 2.62 -24.24
CA LYS A 32 28.19 3.23 -22.91
C LYS A 32 27.85 4.72 -22.82
N SER A 33 27.90 5.44 -23.94
CA SER A 33 27.43 6.81 -24.03
C SER A 33 26.24 6.83 -24.97
N ASN A 34 25.06 6.90 -24.39
CA ASN A 34 23.88 7.34 -25.11
C ASN A 34 23.94 8.87 -25.13
N PRO A 35 24.24 9.53 -26.26
CA PRO A 35 24.25 10.99 -26.35
C PRO A 35 22.86 11.62 -26.12
N ASN A 36 21.80 10.79 -26.09
CA ASN A 36 20.45 11.17 -25.66
C ASN A 36 20.12 10.70 -24.22
N ALA A 37 21.06 10.08 -23.49
CA ALA A 37 20.83 9.78 -22.08
C ALA A 37 20.82 11.12 -21.34
N VAL A 38 19.74 11.35 -20.62
CA VAL A 38 19.63 12.51 -19.75
C VAL A 38 20.71 12.38 -18.68
N SER A 39 21.78 13.17 -18.81
CA SER A 39 22.94 13.10 -17.92
C SER A 39 22.67 13.75 -16.55
N ASP A 40 21.69 14.66 -16.51
CA ASP A 40 21.22 15.30 -15.30
C ASP A 40 19.75 15.69 -15.47
N VAL A 41 18.88 15.18 -14.61
CA VAL A 41 17.45 15.56 -14.60
C VAL A 41 17.26 16.63 -13.54
N GLU A 42 16.54 17.71 -13.89
CA GLU A 42 16.17 18.75 -12.94
C GLU A 42 15.28 18.19 -11.82
N VAL A 43 15.42 18.74 -10.61
CA VAL A 43 14.65 18.30 -9.42
C VAL A 43 13.15 18.31 -9.69
N GLN A 44 12.68 19.30 -10.43
CA GLN A 44 11.27 19.46 -10.78
C GLN A 44 10.75 18.29 -11.63
N THR A 45 11.46 17.92 -12.71
CA THR A 45 11.06 16.78 -13.55
C THR A 45 11.18 15.44 -12.80
N LEU A 46 12.17 15.30 -11.92
CA LEU A 46 12.31 14.13 -11.06
C LEU A 46 11.11 13.99 -10.11
N LEU A 47 10.65 15.09 -9.49
CA LEU A 47 9.55 15.06 -8.55
C LEU A 47 8.27 14.53 -9.21
N SER A 48 7.84 15.11 -10.33
CA SER A 48 6.63 14.66 -11.02
C SER A 48 6.71 13.20 -11.45
N GLY A 49 7.84 12.78 -12.04
CA GLY A 49 8.03 11.38 -12.44
C GLY A 49 8.02 10.41 -11.26
N THR A 50 8.61 10.82 -10.12
CA THR A 50 8.60 10.03 -8.88
C THR A 50 7.18 9.88 -8.34
N LEU A 51 6.38 10.97 -8.34
CA LEU A 51 5.00 10.91 -7.87
C LEU A 51 4.12 10.02 -8.78
N VAL A 52 4.35 10.01 -10.10
CA VAL A 52 3.68 9.04 -11.00
C VAL A 52 4.03 7.60 -10.61
N GLY A 53 5.31 7.33 -10.33
CA GLY A 53 5.72 6.01 -9.83
C GLY A 53 5.08 5.65 -8.48
N VAL A 54 4.92 6.62 -7.58
CA VAL A 54 4.17 6.41 -6.31
C VAL A 54 2.72 6.01 -6.60
N SER A 55 2.08 6.65 -7.57
CA SER A 55 0.71 6.30 -8.00
C SER A 55 0.61 4.86 -8.48
N GLU A 56 1.52 4.44 -9.37
CA GLU A 56 1.57 3.07 -9.86
C GLU A 56 1.71 2.06 -8.71
N LEU A 57 2.60 2.34 -7.75
CA LEU A 57 2.80 1.47 -6.59
C LEU A 57 1.60 1.43 -5.63
N HIS A 58 0.64 2.35 -5.69
CA HIS A 58 -0.56 2.28 -4.84
C HIS A 58 -1.72 1.53 -5.49
N GLU A 59 -1.60 1.14 -6.76
CA GLU A 59 -2.62 0.40 -7.50
C GLU A 59 -2.03 -0.78 -8.30
N ASP A 60 -0.81 -1.19 -7.96
CA ASP A 60 -0.10 -2.29 -8.61
C ASP A 60 -0.66 -3.67 -8.23
N THR A 61 -0.07 -4.70 -8.83
CA THR A 61 -0.44 -6.10 -8.56
C THR A 61 -0.21 -6.51 -7.11
N ASP A 62 0.79 -5.96 -6.42
CA ASP A 62 1.05 -6.28 -5.02
C ASP A 62 -0.06 -5.72 -4.11
N VAL A 63 -0.56 -4.52 -4.40
CA VAL A 63 -1.75 -4.00 -3.70
C VAL A 63 -2.94 -4.94 -3.92
N ARG A 64 -3.16 -5.42 -5.16
CA ARG A 64 -4.25 -6.38 -5.45
C ARG A 64 -4.11 -7.71 -4.72
N ILE A 65 -2.92 -8.28 -4.69
CA ILE A 65 -2.65 -9.49 -3.92
C ILE A 65 -2.93 -9.25 -2.43
N SER A 66 -2.53 -8.10 -1.90
CA SER A 66 -2.73 -7.74 -0.50
C SER A 66 -4.20 -7.72 -0.10
N TYR A 67 -5.04 -6.99 -0.82
CA TYR A 67 -6.46 -6.94 -0.47
C TYR A 67 -7.25 -8.20 -0.90
N MET A 68 -6.71 -9.03 -1.82
CA MET A 68 -7.19 -10.42 -2.00
C MET A 68 -6.91 -11.28 -0.76
N TRP A 69 -5.69 -11.21 -0.22
CA TRP A 69 -5.29 -11.97 0.96
C TRP A 69 -5.95 -11.48 2.25
N ALA A 70 -6.36 -10.22 2.29
CA ALA A 70 -7.21 -9.66 3.34
C ALA A 70 -8.72 -9.95 3.13
N GLY A 71 -9.09 -10.73 2.11
CA GLY A 71 -10.46 -11.16 1.86
C GLY A 71 -11.39 -10.09 1.31
N GLN A 72 -10.90 -8.93 0.89
CA GLN A 72 -11.76 -7.91 0.28
C GLN A 72 -12.18 -8.33 -1.14
N LEU A 73 -11.24 -8.82 -1.94
CA LEU A 73 -11.44 -9.30 -3.31
C LEU A 73 -11.09 -10.80 -3.40
N THR A 74 -11.60 -11.50 -4.41
CA THR A 74 -11.14 -12.85 -4.74
C THR A 74 -10.70 -12.97 -6.20
N GLY A 75 -9.82 -13.93 -6.46
CA GLY A 75 -9.42 -14.32 -7.80
C GLY A 75 -10.33 -15.43 -8.33
N LEU A 76 -10.90 -15.22 -9.50
CA LEU A 76 -11.91 -16.11 -10.10
C LEU A 76 -11.33 -16.97 -11.22
N SER A 77 -10.31 -16.49 -11.94
CA SER A 77 -9.71 -17.24 -13.04
C SER A 77 -8.21 -16.96 -13.24
N ARG A 78 -7.58 -17.78 -14.11
CA ARG A 78 -6.18 -17.66 -14.55
C ARG A 78 -5.21 -17.53 -13.38
N GLN A 79 -4.21 -16.66 -13.50
CA GLN A 79 -3.20 -16.44 -12.46
C GLN A 79 -3.82 -15.91 -11.16
N HIS A 80 -4.89 -15.11 -11.25
CA HIS A 80 -5.50 -14.45 -10.08
C HIS A 80 -6.20 -15.46 -9.17
N LEU A 81 -6.79 -16.53 -9.73
CA LEU A 81 -7.28 -17.66 -8.94
C LEU A 81 -6.15 -18.30 -8.12
N GLY A 82 -4.98 -18.53 -8.75
CA GLY A 82 -3.81 -19.05 -8.05
C GLY A 82 -3.30 -18.11 -6.94
N LEU A 83 -3.23 -16.81 -7.22
CA LEU A 83 -2.83 -15.79 -6.24
C LEU A 83 -3.78 -15.76 -5.03
N ALA A 84 -5.09 -15.82 -5.27
CA ALA A 84 -6.08 -15.88 -4.20
C ALA A 84 -5.93 -17.16 -3.37
N GLN A 85 -5.59 -18.29 -3.99
CA GLN A 85 -5.34 -19.59 -3.35
C GLN A 85 -3.93 -19.73 -2.76
N TYR A 86 -3.20 -18.61 -2.62
CA TYR A 86 -1.86 -18.55 -2.04
C TYR A 86 -0.82 -19.40 -2.79
N GLN A 87 -1.05 -19.70 -4.07
CA GLN A 87 -0.13 -20.41 -4.96
C GLN A 87 0.93 -19.43 -5.47
N VAL A 88 1.88 -19.09 -4.60
CA VAL A 88 2.93 -18.10 -4.88
C VAL A 88 4.33 -18.67 -4.74
N SER A 89 5.29 -18.02 -5.39
CA SER A 89 6.72 -18.32 -5.28
C SER A 89 7.52 -17.02 -5.25
N SER A 90 8.84 -17.09 -5.07
CA SER A 90 9.73 -15.94 -5.22
C SER A 90 9.62 -15.26 -6.59
N GLY A 91 9.22 -15.98 -7.65
CA GLY A 91 9.00 -15.40 -8.97
C GLY A 91 7.68 -14.64 -9.12
N THR A 92 6.79 -14.71 -8.11
CA THR A 92 5.52 -13.97 -8.10
C THR A 92 5.70 -12.50 -7.74
N PHE A 93 6.71 -12.20 -6.92
CA PHE A 93 6.92 -10.88 -6.32
C PHE A 93 8.17 -10.20 -6.90
N ASP A 94 8.14 -8.88 -7.02
CA ASP A 94 9.25 -8.09 -7.54
C ASP A 94 9.37 -6.73 -6.83
N TRP A 95 10.59 -6.21 -6.75
CA TRP A 95 10.88 -4.87 -6.25
C TRP A 95 11.41 -3.92 -7.34
N GLY A 96 11.42 -4.37 -8.60
CA GLY A 96 11.99 -3.69 -9.76
C GLY A 96 11.44 -2.29 -9.99
N ASN A 97 10.23 -1.97 -9.55
CA ASN A 97 9.69 -0.60 -9.59
C ASN A 97 9.90 0.13 -8.26
N LEU A 98 9.71 -0.55 -7.13
CA LEU A 98 9.72 0.05 -5.79
C LEU A 98 11.07 0.70 -5.45
N TYR A 99 12.18 -0.05 -5.56
CA TYR A 99 13.50 0.50 -5.19
C TYR A 99 13.97 1.61 -6.12
N PRO A 100 13.79 1.53 -7.44
CA PRO A 100 14.14 2.65 -8.32
C PRO A 100 13.35 3.93 -8.04
N ILE A 101 12.06 3.83 -7.72
CA ILE A 101 11.25 5.01 -7.36
C ILE A 101 11.70 5.56 -5.99
N ALA A 102 11.99 4.71 -5.01
CA ALA A 102 12.56 5.15 -3.73
C ALA A 102 13.95 5.78 -3.89
N ALA A 103 14.77 5.26 -4.81
CA ALA A 103 16.08 5.85 -5.16
C ALA A 103 15.93 7.25 -5.76
N GLN A 104 14.91 7.45 -6.61
CA GLN A 104 14.59 8.78 -7.14
C GLN A 104 14.16 9.74 -6.03
N ALA A 105 13.37 9.27 -5.05
CA ALA A 105 13.02 10.07 -3.87
C ALA A 105 14.27 10.51 -3.07
N ARG A 106 15.24 9.61 -2.87
CA ARG A 106 16.54 9.95 -2.24
C ARG A 106 17.36 10.91 -3.09
N LEU A 107 17.36 10.75 -4.42
CA LEU A 107 18.05 11.64 -5.35
C LEU A 107 17.46 13.07 -5.33
N ILE A 108 16.12 13.19 -5.25
CA ILE A 108 15.43 14.47 -5.06
C ILE A 108 15.94 15.16 -3.81
N GLN A 109 16.07 14.45 -2.68
CA GLN A 109 16.58 15.02 -1.43
C GLN A 109 18.00 15.58 -1.59
N THR A 110 18.90 14.82 -2.21
CA THR A 110 20.30 15.23 -2.44
C THR A 110 20.38 16.49 -3.30
N LYS A 111 19.62 16.53 -4.39
CA LYS A 111 19.62 17.68 -5.31
C LYS A 111 18.94 18.90 -4.71
N ALA A 112 17.81 18.72 -4.01
CA ALA A 112 17.12 19.80 -3.32
C ALA A 112 18.01 20.42 -2.24
N ASP A 113 18.77 19.60 -1.49
CA ASP A 113 19.72 20.09 -0.50
C ASP A 113 20.85 20.93 -1.12
N ALA A 114 21.37 20.52 -2.28
CA ALA A 114 22.37 21.29 -3.04
C ALA A 114 21.85 22.65 -3.53
N LEU A 115 20.54 22.78 -3.72
CA LEU A 115 19.86 24.03 -4.09
C LEU A 115 19.39 24.84 -2.88
N GLY A 116 19.53 24.30 -1.65
CA GLY A 116 18.94 24.88 -0.45
C GLY A 116 17.41 24.79 -0.40
N ASP A 117 16.78 23.98 -1.25
CA ASP A 117 15.33 23.79 -1.31
C ASP A 117 14.86 22.83 -0.21
N LYS A 118 14.43 23.41 0.91
CA LYS A 118 13.95 22.63 2.06
C LYS A 118 12.61 21.96 1.80
N TRP A 119 11.69 22.60 1.08
CA TRP A 119 10.36 22.03 0.88
C TRP A 119 10.41 20.77 0.02
N THR A 120 11.06 20.83 -1.14
CA THR A 120 11.16 19.65 -2.01
C THR A 120 12.00 18.53 -1.38
N LYS A 121 13.03 18.89 -0.59
CA LYS A 121 13.76 17.90 0.22
C LYS A 121 12.82 17.17 1.18
N GLY A 122 11.97 17.92 1.90
CA GLY A 122 10.97 17.35 2.80
C GLY A 122 9.99 16.43 2.08
N VAL A 123 9.49 16.81 0.90
CA VAL A 123 8.64 15.95 0.07
C VAL A 123 9.34 14.65 -0.30
N GLY A 124 10.59 14.72 -0.77
CA GLY A 124 11.40 13.54 -1.09
C GLY A 124 11.59 12.60 0.12
N GLN A 125 11.69 13.14 1.34
CA GLN A 125 11.78 12.34 2.57
C GLN A 125 10.46 11.65 2.92
N VAL A 126 9.31 12.31 2.74
CA VAL A 126 7.99 11.69 2.94
C VAL A 126 7.77 10.55 1.94
N VAL A 127 8.08 10.79 0.66
CA VAL A 127 7.91 9.79 -0.40
C VAL A 127 8.80 8.58 -0.17
N GLU A 128 10.08 8.79 0.18
CA GLU A 128 10.97 7.67 0.49
C GLU A 128 10.45 6.85 1.67
N ALA A 129 10.03 7.52 2.75
CA ALA A 129 9.51 6.86 3.93
C ALA A 129 8.26 6.02 3.61
N LEU A 130 7.36 6.54 2.79
CA LEU A 130 6.15 5.85 2.32
C LEU A 130 6.49 4.57 1.55
N LEU A 131 7.43 4.64 0.61
CA LEU A 131 7.78 3.52 -0.26
C LEU A 131 8.54 2.42 0.48
N ILE A 132 9.48 2.79 1.35
CA ILE A 132 10.21 1.81 2.15
C ILE A 132 9.32 1.22 3.24
N ALA A 133 8.39 1.97 3.83
CA ALA A 133 7.36 1.43 4.71
C ALA A 133 6.53 0.36 4.01
N LYS A 134 6.10 0.58 2.76
CA LYS A 134 5.41 -0.44 1.94
C LYS A 134 6.27 -1.70 1.79
N ALA A 135 7.55 -1.57 1.42
CA ALA A 135 8.44 -2.71 1.25
C ALA A 135 8.59 -3.53 2.55
N THR A 136 8.94 -2.88 3.65
CA THR A 136 9.17 -3.59 4.90
C THR A 136 7.87 -4.17 5.49
N ALA A 137 6.70 -3.60 5.20
CA ALA A 137 5.40 -4.16 5.60
C ALA A 137 5.04 -5.47 4.85
N PHE A 138 5.51 -5.65 3.62
CA PHE A 138 5.29 -6.89 2.87
C PHE A 138 6.34 -7.96 3.15
N TRP A 139 7.61 -7.59 3.14
CA TRP A 139 8.70 -8.57 3.17
C TRP A 139 9.45 -8.67 4.49
N GLY A 140 9.21 -7.77 5.44
CA GLY A 140 9.95 -7.75 6.71
C GLY A 140 11.28 -7.03 6.54
N ASP A 141 12.37 -7.76 6.76
CA ASP A 141 13.72 -7.23 6.62
C ASP A 141 13.99 -6.87 5.16
N VAL A 142 14.56 -5.69 4.93
CA VAL A 142 14.76 -5.14 3.58
C VAL A 142 16.04 -4.31 3.50
N PRO A 143 16.68 -4.18 2.32
CA PRO A 143 17.79 -3.26 2.14
C PRO A 143 17.39 -1.80 2.39
N TYR A 144 18.03 -1.11 3.33
CA TYR A 144 17.74 0.31 3.55
C TYR A 144 18.96 1.17 3.90
N SER A 145 19.66 0.89 5.01
CA SER A 145 20.79 1.71 5.49
C SER A 145 21.99 1.73 4.52
N GLN A 146 22.10 0.71 3.66
CA GLN A 146 23.09 0.62 2.58
C GLN A 146 22.45 0.73 1.18
N ALA A 147 21.13 0.95 1.10
CA ALA A 147 20.45 1.08 -0.17
C ALA A 147 20.84 2.39 -0.88
N PHE A 148 20.56 2.45 -2.18
CA PHE A 148 20.73 3.63 -3.04
C PHE A 148 22.17 4.09 -3.26
N ASP A 149 23.18 3.37 -2.75
CA ASP A 149 24.59 3.54 -3.09
C ASP A 149 25.18 2.22 -3.60
N LEU A 150 24.92 1.92 -4.88
CA LEU A 150 25.38 0.69 -5.53
C LEU A 150 26.90 0.68 -5.79
N VAL A 151 27.57 1.83 -5.66
CA VAL A 151 29.03 1.93 -5.83
C VAL A 151 29.72 1.46 -4.57
N ALA A 152 29.30 1.96 -3.40
CA ALA A 152 29.83 1.52 -2.12
C ALA A 152 29.27 0.15 -1.69
N TYR A 153 27.99 -0.11 -1.98
CA TYR A 153 27.25 -1.29 -1.54
C TYR A 153 26.55 -1.99 -2.71
N PRO A 154 27.29 -2.71 -3.57
CA PRO A 154 26.70 -3.43 -4.71
C PRO A 154 25.78 -4.59 -4.30
N THR A 155 25.92 -5.09 -3.07
CA THR A 155 25.03 -6.09 -2.45
C THR A 155 24.64 -5.59 -1.05
N PRO A 156 23.65 -4.70 -0.94
CA PRO A 156 23.30 -4.08 0.34
C PRO A 156 22.78 -5.14 1.32
N VAL A 157 23.06 -4.94 2.61
CA VAL A 157 22.52 -5.79 3.68
C VAL A 157 21.02 -5.56 3.88
N PHE A 158 20.32 -6.58 4.38
CA PHE A 158 18.92 -6.48 4.77
C PHE A 158 18.85 -6.03 6.23
N ASP A 159 18.32 -4.83 6.45
CA ASP A 159 18.10 -4.31 7.79
C ASP A 159 16.85 -4.93 8.40
N SER A 160 16.87 -5.13 9.72
CA SER A 160 15.70 -5.66 10.42
C SER A 160 14.51 -4.72 10.27
N GLN A 161 13.31 -5.28 10.18
CA GLN A 161 12.07 -4.51 10.07
C GLN A 161 11.96 -3.43 11.16
N GLU A 162 12.27 -3.73 12.42
CA GLU A 162 12.25 -2.75 13.53
C GLU A 162 13.23 -1.58 13.31
N LYS A 163 14.45 -1.88 12.85
CA LYS A 163 15.46 -0.86 12.54
C LYS A 163 14.99 0.03 11.40
N VAL A 164 14.44 -0.57 10.33
CA VAL A 164 13.88 0.18 9.20
C VAL A 164 12.79 1.14 9.69
N TYR A 165 11.79 0.67 10.45
CA TYR A 165 10.75 1.55 11.00
C TYR A 165 11.31 2.72 11.83
N THR A 166 12.32 2.46 12.65
CA THR A 166 12.99 3.50 13.45
C THR A 166 13.65 4.55 12.57
N GLU A 167 14.36 4.14 11.52
CA GLU A 167 15.02 5.06 10.58
C GLU A 167 14.00 5.84 9.72
N LEU A 168 12.87 5.23 9.35
CA LEU A 168 11.79 5.90 8.63
C LEU A 168 11.12 6.98 9.50
N LEU A 169 10.89 6.69 10.79
CA LEU A 169 10.37 7.69 11.74
C LEU A 169 11.30 8.90 11.86
N ALA A 170 12.62 8.68 11.96
CA ALA A 170 13.61 9.75 11.97
C ALA A 170 13.65 10.52 10.64
N THR A 171 13.47 9.84 9.51
CA THR A 171 13.36 10.47 8.19
C THR A 171 12.14 11.38 8.11
N LEU A 172 11.00 10.96 8.69
CA LEU A 172 9.79 11.77 8.76
C LEU A 172 9.91 12.95 9.72
N ASP A 173 10.66 12.83 10.82
CA ASP A 173 10.98 13.97 11.69
C ASP A 173 11.77 15.04 10.93
N ASN A 174 12.80 14.63 10.18
CA ASN A 174 13.55 15.54 9.31
C ASN A 174 12.67 16.14 8.20
N ALA A 175 11.74 15.37 7.65
CA ALA A 175 10.79 15.86 6.65
C ALA A 175 9.91 16.98 7.23
N ILE A 176 9.36 16.78 8.43
CA ILE A 176 8.54 17.76 9.13
C ILE A 176 9.33 19.04 9.41
N GLU A 177 10.59 18.93 9.83
CA GLU A 177 11.48 20.09 10.03
C GLU A 177 11.69 20.87 8.73
N ASN A 178 12.04 20.18 7.64
CA ASN A 178 12.28 20.79 6.33
C ASN A 178 11.02 21.44 5.75
N LEU A 179 9.85 20.79 5.88
CA LEU A 179 8.55 21.31 5.46
C LEU A 179 8.06 22.48 6.33
N SER A 180 8.62 22.64 7.53
CA SER A 180 8.34 23.76 8.42
C SER A 180 9.28 24.96 8.20
N ALA A 181 10.24 24.84 7.27
CA ALA A 181 11.13 25.95 6.93
C ALA A 181 10.36 27.14 6.34
N SER A 182 10.80 28.35 6.66
CA SER A 182 10.17 29.59 6.20
C SER A 182 10.29 29.84 4.69
N SER A 183 11.16 29.10 4.00
CA SER A 183 11.40 29.23 2.56
C SER A 183 11.83 27.90 1.94
N GLY A 184 11.35 27.64 0.73
CA GLY A 184 11.80 26.62 -0.20
C GLY A 184 11.57 27.11 -1.63
N LEU A 185 11.82 26.27 -2.63
CA LEU A 185 11.46 26.58 -4.01
C LEU A 185 10.01 26.17 -4.27
N ASP A 186 9.34 26.86 -5.18
CA ASP A 186 8.01 26.49 -5.63
C ASP A 186 8.05 25.19 -6.44
N PHE A 187 7.11 24.30 -6.16
CA PHE A 187 6.94 22.99 -6.79
C PHE A 187 5.49 22.69 -7.16
N ALA A 188 4.61 23.70 -7.17
CA ALA A 188 3.18 23.55 -7.44
C ALA A 188 2.88 22.91 -8.80
N GLY A 189 3.67 23.24 -9.83
CA GLY A 189 3.52 22.65 -11.17
C GLY A 189 3.96 21.19 -11.26
N GLN A 190 4.67 20.67 -10.26
CA GLN A 190 5.23 19.34 -10.26
C GLN A 190 4.46 18.35 -9.38
N ASP A 191 3.76 18.86 -8.37
CA ASP A 191 3.03 18.09 -7.38
C ASP A 191 1.53 18.09 -7.66
N PHE A 192 1.05 16.99 -8.25
CA PHE A 192 -0.37 16.80 -8.52
C PHE A 192 -1.16 16.31 -7.30
N ILE A 193 -0.49 15.98 -6.17
CA ILE A 193 -1.16 15.48 -4.96
C ILE A 193 -1.65 16.66 -4.12
N TYR A 194 -0.75 17.60 -3.80
CA TYR A 194 -1.06 18.74 -2.94
C TYR A 194 -0.85 20.11 -3.60
N GLY A 195 -0.54 20.14 -4.90
CA GLY A 195 -0.40 21.39 -5.64
C GLY A 195 0.73 22.27 -5.11
N GLY A 196 1.77 21.67 -4.52
CA GLY A 196 2.93 22.41 -4.00
C GLY A 196 2.79 22.90 -2.57
N ASP A 197 1.78 22.45 -1.81
CA ASP A 197 1.57 22.92 -0.43
C ASP A 197 2.43 22.13 0.58
N PRO A 198 3.51 22.73 1.15
CA PRO A 198 4.35 22.04 2.12
C PRO A 198 3.63 21.77 3.45
N GLY A 199 2.59 22.54 3.78
CA GLY A 199 1.74 22.34 4.95
C GLY A 199 0.93 21.05 4.86
N LEU A 200 0.38 20.73 3.68
CA LEU A 200 -0.31 19.47 3.43
C LEU A 200 0.64 18.28 3.42
N TRP A 201 1.83 18.41 2.81
CA TRP A 201 2.89 17.40 2.92
C TRP A 201 3.31 17.15 4.37
N LYS A 202 3.36 18.20 5.21
CA LYS A 202 3.65 18.05 6.64
C LYS A 202 2.56 17.25 7.36
N LYS A 203 1.28 17.50 7.05
CA LYS A 203 0.17 16.70 7.60
C LYS A 203 0.24 15.24 7.12
N ALA A 204 0.59 15.00 5.86
CA ALA A 204 0.83 13.65 5.35
C ALA A 204 1.98 12.95 6.11
N ALA A 205 3.07 13.66 6.41
CA ALA A 205 4.18 13.12 7.20
C ALA A 205 3.72 12.69 8.61
N TYR A 206 2.94 13.53 9.30
CA TYR A 206 2.36 13.18 10.60
C TYR A 206 1.38 11.99 10.51
N SER A 207 0.51 11.94 9.50
CA SER A 207 -0.38 10.79 9.28
C SER A 207 0.39 9.50 9.01
N LEU A 208 1.47 9.56 8.23
CA LEU A 208 2.33 8.39 8.00
C LEU A 208 3.04 7.96 9.29
N LYS A 209 3.54 8.90 10.10
CA LYS A 209 4.08 8.58 11.44
C LYS A 209 3.02 7.89 12.31
N ALA A 210 1.77 8.36 12.29
CA ALA A 210 0.68 7.72 13.02
C ALA A 210 0.46 6.27 12.58
N ARG A 211 0.48 5.99 11.26
CA ARG A 211 0.44 4.63 10.70
C ARG A 211 1.60 3.78 11.23
N LEU A 212 2.84 4.27 11.14
CA LEU A 212 4.02 3.53 11.57
C LEU A 212 4.01 3.25 13.09
N TYR A 213 3.63 4.21 13.92
CA TYR A 213 3.49 3.98 15.37
C TYR A 213 2.37 3.01 15.69
N LEU A 214 1.26 3.03 14.95
CA LEU A 214 0.20 2.03 15.11
C LEU A 214 0.72 0.62 14.79
N HIS A 215 1.56 0.46 13.75
CA HIS A 215 2.18 -0.83 13.42
C HIS A 215 3.08 -1.34 14.55
N LEU A 216 3.84 -0.44 15.17
CA LEU A 216 4.72 -0.75 16.30
C LEU A 216 3.97 -0.96 17.63
N GLY A 217 2.65 -0.73 17.67
CA GLY A 217 1.86 -0.81 18.89
C GLY A 217 2.09 0.34 19.88
N ASP A 218 2.77 1.42 19.47
CA ASP A 218 2.93 2.64 20.27
C ASP A 218 1.71 3.55 20.09
N TYR A 219 0.65 3.21 20.81
CA TYR A 219 -0.63 3.90 20.69
C TYR A 219 -0.57 5.37 21.15
N ALA A 220 0.29 5.69 22.14
CA ALA A 220 0.44 7.06 22.60
C ALA A 220 1.02 7.95 21.50
N LYS A 221 2.08 7.48 20.83
CA LYS A 221 2.66 8.21 19.69
C LYS A 221 1.76 8.19 18.46
N ALA A 222 1.00 7.12 18.22
CA ALA A 222 0.00 7.11 17.17
C ALA A 222 -1.05 8.21 17.37
N VAL A 223 -1.57 8.39 18.60
CA VAL A 223 -2.51 9.47 18.94
C VAL A 223 -1.89 10.86 18.75
N GLU A 224 -0.66 11.07 19.25
CA GLU A 224 0.04 12.36 19.11
C GLU A 224 0.16 12.77 17.64
N ASN A 225 0.63 11.86 16.78
CA ASN A 225 0.86 12.15 15.37
C ASN A 225 -0.45 12.23 14.58
N ALA A 226 -1.47 11.42 14.90
CA ALA A 226 -2.77 11.49 14.23
C ALA A 226 -3.48 12.84 14.46
N ASN A 227 -3.34 13.43 15.65
CA ASN A 227 -3.89 14.76 15.93
C ASN A 227 -3.18 15.91 15.17
N LEU A 228 -1.95 15.69 14.73
CA LEU A 228 -1.15 16.65 13.95
C LEU A 228 -1.22 16.39 12.44
N GLY A 229 -1.78 15.25 12.04
CA GLY A 229 -1.89 14.81 10.65
C GLY A 229 -3.08 15.38 9.90
N ILE A 230 -3.53 14.62 8.90
CA ILE A 230 -4.69 14.92 8.07
C ILE A 230 -5.94 15.00 8.96
N SER A 231 -6.57 16.18 8.94
CA SER A 231 -7.65 16.55 9.87
C SER A 231 -9.00 16.82 9.18
N SER A 232 -9.00 16.88 7.84
CA SER A 232 -10.22 16.96 7.03
C SER A 232 -10.03 16.29 5.68
N VAL A 233 -11.13 15.95 5.00
CA VAL A 233 -11.11 15.31 3.67
C VAL A 233 -10.46 16.15 2.56
N GLY A 234 -10.34 17.47 2.75
CA GLY A 234 -9.65 18.35 1.80
C GLY A 234 -8.12 18.27 1.91
N GLU A 235 -7.61 17.53 2.90
CA GLU A 235 -6.18 17.38 3.18
C GLU A 235 -5.68 15.96 2.83
N ASP A 236 -6.52 15.15 2.17
CA ASP A 236 -6.18 13.78 1.77
C ASP A 236 -5.08 13.77 0.68
N ALA A 237 -4.11 12.86 0.81
CA ALA A 237 -3.19 12.53 -0.27
C ALA A 237 -3.90 11.57 -1.24
N LEU A 238 -4.37 12.11 -2.35
CA LEU A 238 -5.09 11.36 -3.37
C LEU A 238 -4.32 11.34 -4.68
N ILE A 239 -4.36 10.20 -5.35
CA ILE A 239 -3.94 10.06 -6.74
C ILE A 239 -5.13 10.47 -7.62
N PRO A 240 -5.00 11.55 -8.41
CA PRO A 240 -6.01 11.92 -9.38
C PRO A 240 -5.92 11.03 -10.62
N HIS A 241 -7.06 10.80 -11.27
CA HIS A 241 -7.17 10.09 -12.54
C HIS A 241 -8.03 10.87 -13.51
N GLY A 242 -7.77 10.68 -14.80
CA GLY A 242 -8.57 11.18 -15.91
C GLY A 242 -9.39 10.05 -16.55
N GLU A 243 -9.87 10.31 -17.76
CA GLU A 243 -10.72 9.36 -18.51
C GLU A 243 -9.99 8.76 -19.73
N SER A 244 -8.70 9.11 -19.93
CA SER A 244 -7.98 8.72 -21.14
C SER A 244 -7.34 7.34 -20.98
N GLN A 245 -7.85 6.39 -21.77
CA GLN A 245 -7.37 5.01 -21.77
C GLN A 245 -5.86 4.94 -22.06
N GLY A 246 -5.12 4.21 -21.22
CA GLY A 246 -3.68 4.02 -21.33
C GLY A 246 -2.83 5.27 -21.05
N ILE A 247 -3.44 6.35 -20.57
CA ILE A 247 -2.75 7.60 -20.24
C ILE A 247 -2.92 7.93 -18.74
N ASP A 248 -4.15 8.21 -18.31
CA ASP A 248 -4.41 8.75 -16.96
C ASP A 248 -5.62 8.15 -16.26
N GLN A 249 -6.27 7.13 -16.83
CA GLN A 249 -7.33 6.38 -16.16
C GLN A 249 -6.84 5.68 -14.88
N ASN A 250 -7.77 5.44 -13.96
CA ASN A 250 -7.56 4.66 -12.76
C ASN A 250 -7.03 3.25 -13.09
N LEU A 251 -5.96 2.81 -12.41
CA LEU A 251 -5.28 1.55 -12.74
C LEU A 251 -6.09 0.32 -12.30
N ASN A 252 -6.93 0.45 -11.26
CA ASN A 252 -7.90 -0.59 -10.93
C ASN A 252 -8.99 -0.69 -12.00
N TYR A 253 -9.52 0.43 -12.50
CA TYR A 253 -10.46 0.43 -13.63
C TYR A 253 -9.83 -0.22 -14.88
N ASP A 254 -8.61 0.18 -15.25
CA ASP A 254 -7.90 -0.40 -16.39
C ASP A 254 -7.71 -1.91 -16.23
N PHE A 255 -7.39 -2.36 -15.02
CA PHE A 255 -7.29 -3.78 -14.71
C PHE A 255 -8.62 -4.52 -14.90
N PHE A 256 -9.71 -4.02 -14.31
CA PHE A 256 -11.01 -4.70 -14.32
C PHE A 256 -11.72 -4.62 -15.67
N VAL A 257 -11.51 -3.57 -16.46
CA VAL A 257 -12.24 -3.35 -17.71
C VAL A 257 -11.41 -3.74 -18.93
N ASN A 258 -10.15 -3.33 -19.01
CA ASN A 258 -9.37 -3.45 -20.24
C ASN A 258 -8.44 -4.67 -20.23
N ASN A 259 -7.74 -4.90 -19.12
CA ASN A 259 -6.66 -5.89 -19.09
C ASN A 259 -7.13 -7.29 -18.69
N ARG A 260 -7.98 -7.40 -17.65
CA ARG A 260 -8.32 -8.66 -16.97
C ARG A 260 -9.79 -8.73 -16.54
N PRO A 261 -10.77 -8.43 -17.42
CA PRO A 261 -12.19 -8.54 -17.06
C PRO A 261 -12.56 -9.97 -16.66
N GLY A 262 -13.18 -10.10 -15.47
CA GLY A 262 -13.64 -11.37 -14.92
C GLY A 262 -12.55 -12.27 -14.32
N ASP A 263 -11.28 -11.84 -14.28
CA ASP A 263 -10.23 -12.60 -13.59
C ASP A 263 -10.34 -12.52 -12.06
N THR A 264 -10.93 -11.45 -11.56
CA THR A 264 -11.17 -11.18 -10.14
C THR A 264 -12.57 -10.63 -9.96
N GLY A 265 -13.12 -10.80 -8.76
CA GLY A 265 -14.41 -10.24 -8.41
C GLY A 265 -14.68 -10.32 -6.93
N PHE A 266 -15.92 -10.02 -6.57
CA PHE A 266 -16.42 -10.01 -5.21
C PHE A 266 -17.35 -11.21 -4.94
N ASP A 267 -17.44 -12.16 -5.85
CA ASP A 267 -18.15 -13.41 -5.63
C ASP A 267 -17.57 -14.18 -4.42
N PRO A 268 -18.38 -15.05 -3.78
CA PRO A 268 -17.85 -15.99 -2.78
C PRO A 268 -16.63 -16.74 -3.35
N PRO A 269 -15.51 -16.83 -2.60
CA PRO A 269 -15.41 -16.67 -1.15
C PRO A 269 -14.95 -15.29 -0.64
N ALA A 270 -15.07 -14.20 -1.41
CA ALA A 270 -14.73 -12.87 -0.90
C ALA A 270 -15.53 -12.52 0.37
N PHE A 271 -14.85 -12.03 1.41
CA PHE A 271 -15.43 -11.78 2.74
C PHE A 271 -16.22 -10.46 2.78
N LEU A 272 -15.65 -9.40 2.18
CA LEU A 272 -16.18 -8.04 2.29
C LEU A 272 -17.66 -7.88 1.91
N PRO A 273 -18.19 -8.45 0.80
CA PRO A 273 -19.59 -8.23 0.42
C PRO A 273 -20.58 -8.83 1.41
N GLY A 274 -20.29 -10.03 1.92
CA GLY A 274 -21.11 -10.66 2.96
C GLY A 274 -21.02 -9.90 4.28
N PHE A 275 -19.80 -9.46 4.63
CA PHE A 275 -19.55 -8.65 5.81
C PHE A 275 -20.30 -7.31 5.77
N LEU A 276 -20.22 -6.56 4.67
CA LEU A 276 -20.86 -5.27 4.50
C LEU A 276 -22.39 -5.36 4.56
N LYS A 277 -22.98 -6.41 3.98
CA LYS A 277 -24.43 -6.69 4.12
C LYS A 277 -24.85 -6.95 5.57
N ALA A 278 -23.99 -7.63 6.34
CA ALA A 278 -24.24 -7.96 7.74
C ALA A 278 -23.93 -6.79 8.68
N HIS A 279 -23.09 -5.83 8.26
CA HIS A 279 -22.69 -4.65 9.01
C HIS A 279 -23.78 -3.57 8.99
N THR A 280 -24.93 -3.89 9.57
CA THR A 280 -26.10 -3.00 9.61
C THR A 280 -26.76 -3.03 10.99
N ASN A 281 -27.23 -1.87 11.45
CA ASN A 281 -27.96 -1.73 12.71
C ASN A 281 -28.86 -0.47 12.66
N ALA A 282 -29.55 -0.15 13.76
CA ALA A 282 -30.47 1.00 13.80
C ALA A 282 -29.81 2.36 13.47
N LYS A 283 -28.50 2.50 13.68
CA LYS A 283 -27.70 3.70 13.43
C LYS A 283 -26.84 3.62 12.17
N THR A 284 -26.74 2.46 11.54
CA THR A 284 -25.85 2.20 10.40
C THR A 284 -26.59 1.47 9.29
N ASN A 285 -26.65 2.08 8.10
CA ASN A 285 -27.14 1.45 6.87
C ASN A 285 -26.18 1.76 5.73
N GLU A 286 -25.53 0.71 5.22
CA GLU A 286 -24.47 0.82 4.21
C GLU A 286 -24.90 0.25 2.85
N THR A 287 -26.21 0.16 2.58
CA THR A 287 -26.74 -0.32 1.30
C THR A 287 -26.24 0.52 0.11
N ALA A 288 -26.14 1.84 0.29
CA ALA A 288 -25.58 2.75 -0.70
C ALA A 288 -24.10 2.45 -0.97
N LEU A 289 -23.32 2.20 0.09
CA LEU A 289 -21.91 1.87 -0.03
C LEU A 289 -21.69 0.51 -0.69
N TYR A 290 -22.54 -0.48 -0.38
CA TYR A 290 -22.54 -1.78 -1.04
C TYR A 290 -22.70 -1.64 -2.56
N ASN A 291 -23.68 -0.86 -3.02
CA ASN A 291 -23.89 -0.65 -4.46
C ASN A 291 -22.84 0.28 -5.08
N HIS A 292 -22.18 1.12 -4.28
CA HIS A 292 -21.04 1.90 -4.74
C HIS A 292 -19.82 1.02 -5.00
N PHE A 293 -19.57 -0.01 -4.17
CA PHE A 293 -18.45 -0.92 -4.35
C PHE A 293 -18.71 -2.03 -5.36
N PHE A 294 -19.93 -2.57 -5.39
CA PHE A 294 -20.25 -3.78 -6.12
C PHE A 294 -21.42 -3.59 -7.08
N LYS A 295 -21.35 -4.27 -8.22
CA LYS A 295 -22.44 -4.31 -9.20
C LYS A 295 -22.60 -5.73 -9.73
N VAL A 296 -23.84 -6.17 -9.88
CA VAL A 296 -24.10 -7.51 -10.40
C VAL A 296 -24.19 -7.45 -11.93
N GLY A 297 -23.43 -8.30 -12.62
CA GLY A 297 -23.64 -8.57 -14.03
C GLY A 297 -22.78 -7.80 -15.02
N ILE A 298 -21.67 -7.19 -14.59
CA ILE A 298 -20.75 -6.47 -15.50
C ILE A 298 -19.99 -7.47 -16.38
N THR A 299 -19.39 -8.50 -15.78
CA THR A 299 -18.58 -9.47 -16.53
C THR A 299 -19.37 -10.70 -16.98
N GLY A 300 -20.53 -10.96 -16.36
CA GLY A 300 -21.44 -12.02 -16.78
C GLY A 300 -22.69 -12.15 -15.88
N PRO A 301 -23.76 -12.81 -16.34
CA PRO A 301 -25.01 -12.90 -15.58
C PRO A 301 -24.81 -13.47 -14.17
N GLY A 302 -25.14 -12.67 -13.16
CA GLY A 302 -25.08 -13.08 -11.75
C GLY A 302 -23.71 -12.94 -11.08
N ALA A 303 -22.66 -12.56 -11.80
CA ALA A 303 -21.34 -12.26 -11.22
C ALA A 303 -21.42 -11.00 -10.34
N LEU A 304 -20.76 -11.02 -9.17
CA LEU A 304 -20.63 -9.85 -8.31
C LEU A 304 -19.31 -9.13 -8.62
N ASP A 305 -19.40 -8.10 -9.45
CA ASP A 305 -18.26 -7.40 -10.03
C ASP A 305 -17.88 -6.14 -9.24
N PRO A 306 -16.62 -5.67 -9.37
CA PRO A 306 -16.26 -4.31 -8.99
C PRO A 306 -17.14 -3.33 -9.75
N ASN A 307 -17.76 -2.36 -9.06
CA ASN A 307 -18.60 -1.38 -9.76
C ASN A 307 -17.74 -0.37 -10.53
N THR A 308 -17.49 -0.66 -11.80
CA THR A 308 -16.70 0.15 -12.74
C THR A 308 -17.52 1.13 -13.58
N GLU A 309 -18.85 1.06 -13.52
CA GLU A 309 -19.72 1.92 -14.35
C GLU A 309 -19.96 3.28 -13.70
N ASP A 310 -20.45 3.27 -12.46
CA ASP A 310 -20.83 4.48 -11.71
C ASP A 310 -20.42 4.39 -10.23
N GLY A 311 -19.58 3.41 -9.89
CA GLY A 311 -19.18 3.11 -8.53
C GLY A 311 -17.78 3.58 -8.17
N PHE A 312 -17.21 2.89 -7.18
CA PHE A 312 -15.89 3.16 -6.60
C PHE A 312 -14.75 2.87 -7.56
N PHE A 313 -14.95 1.99 -8.54
CA PHE A 313 -13.92 1.60 -9.50
C PHE A 313 -14.15 2.21 -10.88
N LYS A 314 -14.82 3.38 -10.98
CA LYS A 314 -14.99 4.08 -12.27
C LYS A 314 -13.66 4.64 -12.80
N VAL A 315 -13.65 5.01 -14.08
CA VAL A 315 -12.44 5.38 -14.85
C VAL A 315 -11.59 6.49 -14.20
N ASP A 316 -12.22 7.47 -13.57
CA ASP A 316 -11.60 8.66 -12.97
C ASP A 316 -11.62 8.63 -11.43
N SER A 317 -11.91 7.47 -10.83
CA SER A 317 -11.92 7.33 -9.37
C SER A 317 -10.57 7.70 -8.78
N LYS A 318 -10.57 8.56 -7.77
CA LYS A 318 -9.35 8.91 -7.03
C LYS A 318 -8.94 7.77 -6.13
N GLN A 319 -7.64 7.47 -6.09
CA GLN A 319 -7.09 6.46 -5.20
C GLN A 319 -6.38 7.12 -4.00
N PRO A 320 -6.71 6.77 -2.75
CA PRO A 320 -6.03 7.30 -1.57
C PRO A 320 -4.63 6.69 -1.35
N ILE A 321 -3.68 7.55 -0.96
CA ILE A 321 -2.36 7.17 -0.41
C ILE A 321 -2.40 7.22 1.12
N LEU A 322 -2.85 8.36 1.65
CA LEU A 322 -3.08 8.65 3.07
C LEU A 322 -4.35 9.50 3.14
N SER A 323 -5.30 9.12 3.99
CA SER A 323 -6.58 9.83 4.08
C SER A 323 -6.96 10.22 5.50
N TYR A 324 -7.91 11.15 5.58
CA TYR A 324 -8.62 11.53 6.78
C TYR A 324 -9.28 10.33 7.44
N PHE A 325 -9.91 9.46 6.64
CA PHE A 325 -10.56 8.24 7.13
C PHE A 325 -9.57 7.35 7.87
N GLU A 326 -8.42 7.09 7.24
CA GLU A 326 -7.37 6.31 7.86
C GLU A 326 -6.84 6.99 9.13
N THR A 327 -6.50 8.28 9.06
CA THR A 327 -5.90 9.02 10.18
C THR A 327 -6.83 9.06 11.39
N GLN A 328 -8.13 9.30 11.18
CA GLN A 328 -9.13 9.30 12.25
C GLN A 328 -9.38 7.89 12.80
N LEU A 329 -9.31 6.84 11.98
CA LEU A 329 -9.48 5.47 12.46
C LEU A 329 -8.24 4.95 13.19
N ILE A 330 -7.04 5.40 12.82
CA ILE A 330 -5.82 5.20 13.62
C ILE A 330 -6.00 5.88 14.99
N LEU A 331 -6.46 7.13 15.02
CA LEU A 331 -6.73 7.86 16.26
C LEU A 331 -7.75 7.12 17.13
N ALA A 332 -8.89 6.72 16.55
CA ALA A 332 -9.94 5.99 17.26
C ALA A 332 -9.42 4.67 17.83
N GLU A 333 -8.70 3.87 17.04
CA GLU A 333 -8.15 2.59 17.48
C GLU A 333 -7.14 2.78 18.61
N ALA A 334 -6.17 3.69 18.43
CA ALA A 334 -5.12 3.93 19.41
C ALA A 334 -5.67 4.46 20.75
N LEU A 335 -6.69 5.31 20.72
CA LEU A 335 -7.42 5.75 21.92
C LEU A 335 -8.16 4.59 22.59
N ALA A 336 -8.88 3.77 21.80
CA ALA A 336 -9.62 2.64 22.33
C ALA A 336 -8.69 1.60 22.98
N ARG A 337 -7.52 1.33 22.40
CA ARG A 337 -6.51 0.43 22.98
C ARG A 337 -5.88 0.95 24.26
N GLN A 338 -5.82 2.27 24.43
CA GLN A 338 -5.45 2.94 25.69
C GLN A 338 -6.62 3.06 26.69
N ASN A 339 -7.76 2.43 26.39
CA ASN A 339 -8.98 2.48 27.19
C ASN A 339 -9.60 3.89 27.32
N GLN A 340 -9.28 4.81 26.40
CA GLN A 340 -9.87 6.15 26.30
C GLN A 340 -11.13 6.11 25.43
N LEU A 341 -12.15 5.39 25.91
CA LEU A 341 -13.30 4.99 25.08
C LEU A 341 -14.15 6.18 24.59
N SER A 342 -14.35 7.22 25.41
CA SER A 342 -15.15 8.40 25.02
C SER A 342 -14.51 9.14 23.84
N ASP A 343 -13.20 9.32 23.88
CA ASP A 343 -12.44 10.02 22.83
C ASP A 343 -12.39 9.15 21.56
N ALA A 344 -12.23 7.83 21.73
CA ALA A 344 -12.28 6.88 20.62
C ALA A 344 -13.64 6.89 19.89
N VAL A 345 -14.76 6.95 20.62
CA VAL A 345 -16.10 7.10 20.02
C VAL A 345 -16.24 8.43 19.29
N THR A 346 -15.63 9.50 19.81
CA THR A 346 -15.61 10.81 19.14
C THR A 346 -14.88 10.73 17.80
N ALA A 347 -13.68 10.16 17.78
CA ALA A 347 -12.90 9.96 16.56
C ALA A 347 -13.63 9.05 15.54
N LEU A 348 -14.28 7.96 16.00
CA LEU A 348 -15.12 7.13 15.14
C LEU A 348 -16.31 7.92 14.56
N ASN A 349 -16.96 8.74 15.37
CA ASN A 349 -18.10 9.56 14.92
C ASN A 349 -17.69 10.63 13.90
N ASN A 350 -16.46 11.17 13.98
CA ASN A 350 -15.93 12.09 12.97
C ASN A 350 -15.88 11.45 11.59
N VAL A 351 -15.55 10.16 11.50
CA VAL A 351 -15.59 9.38 10.26
C VAL A 351 -17.02 9.15 9.80
N ARG A 352 -17.88 8.70 10.71
CA ARG A 352 -19.30 8.42 10.44
C ARG A 352 -20.03 9.64 9.89
N GLN A 353 -19.74 10.83 10.40
CA GLN A 353 -20.32 12.08 9.91
C GLN A 353 -19.96 12.37 8.46
N VAL A 354 -18.73 12.10 8.04
CA VAL A 354 -18.33 12.25 6.64
C VAL A 354 -18.99 11.18 5.77
N LEU A 355 -19.02 9.91 6.20
CA LEU A 355 -19.70 8.84 5.46
C LEU A 355 -21.20 9.12 5.27
N ALA A 356 -21.86 9.74 6.26
CA ALA A 356 -23.26 10.16 6.16
C ALA A 356 -23.53 11.13 5.00
N THR A 357 -22.52 11.88 4.54
CA THR A 357 -22.64 12.79 3.38
C THR A 357 -22.56 12.08 2.04
N GLY A 358 -22.19 10.80 2.03
CA GLY A 358 -21.93 10.04 0.81
C GLY A 358 -20.53 10.25 0.24
N PHE A 359 -19.61 10.84 1.00
CA PHE A 359 -18.21 11.01 0.60
C PHE A 359 -17.32 9.89 1.16
N ILE A 360 -16.43 9.35 0.33
CA ILE A 360 -15.44 8.34 0.72
C ILE A 360 -14.16 8.44 -0.11
N ASN A 361 -13.01 8.64 0.54
CA ASN A 361 -11.66 8.71 -0.04
C ASN A 361 -11.56 9.49 -1.37
N GLY A 362 -12.03 10.73 -1.40
CA GLY A 362 -11.97 11.55 -2.62
C GLY A 362 -13.11 11.36 -3.62
N ASN A 363 -13.98 10.38 -3.39
CA ASN A 363 -15.08 10.00 -4.28
C ASN A 363 -16.44 10.25 -3.61
N SER A 364 -17.47 10.51 -4.44
CA SER A 364 -18.85 10.67 -3.97
C SER A 364 -19.68 9.48 -4.40
N ILE A 365 -20.45 8.91 -3.48
CA ILE A 365 -21.44 7.88 -3.75
C ILE A 365 -22.56 8.52 -4.58
N PRO A 366 -22.91 7.93 -5.76
CA PRO A 366 -24.02 8.40 -6.57
C PRO A 366 -25.31 8.59 -5.77
N GLY A 367 -26.01 9.70 -6.01
CA GLY A 367 -27.27 10.02 -5.32
C GLY A 367 -28.34 8.93 -5.48
N THR A 368 -28.34 8.21 -6.60
CA THR A 368 -29.17 7.02 -6.82
C THR A 368 -28.94 5.95 -5.75
N TYR A 369 -27.69 5.66 -5.41
CA TYR A 369 -27.35 4.71 -4.34
C TYR A 369 -27.64 5.27 -2.95
N VAL A 370 -27.39 6.56 -2.72
CA VAL A 370 -27.73 7.22 -1.43
C VAL A 370 -29.20 7.02 -1.07
N THR A 371 -30.11 7.15 -2.06
CA THR A 371 -31.55 6.93 -1.83
C THR A 371 -31.92 5.49 -1.49
N MET A 372 -31.06 4.51 -1.80
CA MET A 372 -31.28 3.10 -1.45
C MET A 372 -30.95 2.78 0.02
N GLY A 373 -30.20 3.66 0.69
CA GLY A 373 -29.93 3.54 2.12
C GLY A 373 -28.49 3.90 2.48
N LEU A 374 -28.29 5.12 2.96
CA LEU A 374 -27.06 5.61 3.54
C LEU A 374 -27.37 6.21 4.91
N LYS A 375 -26.87 5.60 5.99
CA LYS A 375 -27.11 6.08 7.35
C LYS A 375 -25.89 5.83 8.23
N TYR A 376 -25.43 6.90 8.89
CA TYR A 376 -24.36 6.84 9.89
C TYR A 376 -24.69 7.82 11.03
N GLU A 377 -25.60 7.44 11.92
CA GLU A 377 -25.87 8.23 13.13
C GLU A 377 -24.72 8.10 14.14
N ASN A 378 -24.49 9.13 14.95
CA ASN A 378 -23.46 9.10 15.99
C ASN A 378 -23.73 7.95 16.98
N TYR A 379 -22.69 7.16 17.25
CA TYR A 379 -22.69 6.23 18.36
C TYR A 379 -22.46 6.94 19.69
N VAL A 380 -22.96 6.32 20.75
CA VAL A 380 -22.66 6.66 22.14
C VAL A 380 -22.03 5.43 22.82
N LEU A 381 -21.33 5.62 23.93
CA LEU A 381 -20.63 4.52 24.59
C LEU A 381 -21.51 3.31 24.94
N SER A 382 -22.78 3.54 25.30
CA SER A 382 -23.73 2.46 25.62
C SER A 382 -24.02 1.55 24.43
N ASP A 383 -23.81 2.01 23.20
CA ASP A 383 -24.00 1.20 21.99
C ASP A 383 -23.01 0.03 21.92
N PHE A 384 -21.86 0.17 22.59
CA PHE A 384 -20.79 -0.84 22.65
C PHE A 384 -20.79 -1.66 23.94
N ALA A 385 -21.64 -1.33 24.93
CA ALA A 385 -21.77 -2.16 26.13
C ALA A 385 -22.23 -3.58 25.74
N PRO A 386 -21.95 -4.63 26.55
CA PRO A 386 -22.44 -5.97 26.26
C PRO A 386 -23.97 -5.99 26.06
N GLY A 387 -24.42 -6.44 24.88
CA GLY A 387 -25.84 -6.41 24.47
C GLY A 387 -26.29 -5.10 23.82
N GLY A 388 -25.39 -4.13 23.65
CA GLY A 388 -25.62 -2.88 22.92
C GLY A 388 -25.78 -3.12 21.42
N LEU A 389 -26.30 -2.11 20.71
CA LEU A 389 -26.64 -2.25 19.29
C LEU A 389 -25.43 -2.57 18.38
N ALA A 390 -24.23 -2.09 18.73
CA ALA A 390 -22.98 -2.35 18.01
C ALA A 390 -22.14 -3.45 18.69
N ASN A 391 -22.64 -4.03 19.78
CA ASN A 391 -22.01 -5.13 20.51
C ASN A 391 -23.07 -6.13 21.02
N PRO A 392 -23.75 -6.86 20.11
CA PRO A 392 -24.85 -7.75 20.47
C PRO A 392 -24.37 -8.86 21.41
N THR A 393 -25.27 -9.40 22.24
CA THR A 393 -24.95 -10.42 23.26
C THR A 393 -24.23 -11.64 22.68
N SER A 394 -24.56 -12.03 21.44
CA SER A 394 -23.93 -13.16 20.74
C SER A 394 -22.43 -12.97 20.45
N SER A 395 -21.93 -11.75 20.51
CA SER A 395 -20.51 -11.45 20.30
C SER A 395 -19.63 -11.84 21.50
N GLY A 396 -20.18 -11.87 22.71
CA GLY A 396 -19.43 -12.12 23.95
C GLY A 396 -18.34 -11.10 24.29
N ARG A 397 -18.29 -9.93 23.64
CA ARG A 397 -17.23 -8.93 23.83
C ARG A 397 -17.56 -7.97 24.98
N ASP A 398 -16.52 -7.58 25.74
CA ASP A 398 -16.61 -6.42 26.64
C ASP A 398 -16.80 -5.10 25.85
N GLN A 399 -16.98 -3.99 26.55
CA GLN A 399 -17.25 -2.70 25.91
C GLN A 399 -16.09 -2.16 25.05
N GLN A 400 -14.84 -2.31 25.51
CA GLN A 400 -13.66 -1.88 24.79
C GLN A 400 -13.48 -2.72 23.52
N SER A 401 -13.59 -4.05 23.64
CA SER A 401 -13.52 -4.99 22.53
C SER A 401 -14.68 -4.83 21.54
N GLY A 402 -15.87 -4.45 22.03
CA GLY A 402 -17.03 -4.05 21.22
C GLY A 402 -16.73 -2.85 20.32
N LEU A 403 -16.19 -1.77 20.92
CA LEU A 403 -15.80 -0.55 20.22
C LEU A 403 -14.64 -0.80 19.23
N LEU A 404 -13.60 -1.51 19.66
CA LEU A 404 -12.47 -1.85 18.80
C LEU A 404 -12.91 -2.61 17.55
N TYR A 405 -13.85 -3.54 17.70
CA TYR A 405 -14.35 -4.30 16.56
C TYR A 405 -15.06 -3.38 15.56
N GLU A 406 -15.89 -2.44 16.01
CA GLU A 406 -16.54 -1.47 15.11
C GLU A 406 -15.52 -0.58 14.39
N ILE A 407 -14.50 -0.10 15.11
CA ILE A 407 -13.42 0.73 14.53
C ILE A 407 -12.67 -0.05 13.45
N ILE A 408 -12.26 -1.29 13.77
CA ILE A 408 -11.56 -2.18 12.82
C ILE A 408 -12.47 -2.53 11.64
N SER A 409 -13.76 -2.75 11.88
CA SER A 409 -14.76 -3.00 10.84
C SER A 409 -14.87 -1.83 9.88
N GLN A 410 -15.02 -0.61 10.41
CA GLN A 410 -15.12 0.59 9.59
C GLN A 410 -13.81 0.83 8.81
N LYS A 411 -12.64 0.61 9.43
CA LYS A 411 -11.33 0.73 8.78
C LYS A 411 -11.18 -0.26 7.63
N TYR A 412 -11.55 -1.52 7.85
CA TYR A 412 -11.58 -2.55 6.82
C TYR A 412 -12.49 -2.19 5.64
N ILE A 413 -13.65 -1.57 5.90
CA ILE A 413 -14.59 -1.17 4.84
C ILE A 413 -14.07 0.01 4.04
N VAL A 414 -13.63 1.09 4.72
CA VAL A 414 -13.25 2.33 4.03
C VAL A 414 -11.90 2.23 3.33
N MET A 415 -11.03 1.30 3.73
CA MET A 415 -9.71 1.14 3.11
C MET A 415 -9.71 0.11 1.95
N LEU A 416 -10.85 -0.06 1.27
CA LEU A 416 -10.93 -0.90 0.06
C LEU A 416 -9.84 -0.54 -0.96
N ALA A 417 -9.23 -1.58 -1.53
CA ALA A 417 -8.18 -1.49 -2.55
C ALA A 417 -6.89 -0.79 -2.05
N GLN A 418 -6.59 -0.89 -0.76
CA GLN A 418 -5.34 -0.42 -0.17
C GLN A 418 -4.60 -1.58 0.49
N TYR A 419 -3.27 -1.60 0.37
CA TYR A 419 -2.45 -2.66 0.98
C TYR A 419 -2.44 -2.62 2.51
N GLU A 420 -2.78 -1.47 3.10
CA GLU A 420 -2.80 -1.29 4.55
C GLU A 420 -3.83 -2.21 5.24
N VAL A 421 -4.91 -2.60 4.55
CA VAL A 421 -5.86 -3.58 5.07
C VAL A 421 -5.20 -4.93 5.37
N TYR A 422 -4.27 -5.35 4.51
CA TYR A 422 -3.50 -6.58 4.73
C TYR A 422 -2.54 -6.45 5.92
N ASN A 423 -1.99 -5.26 6.15
CA ASN A 423 -1.16 -4.98 7.33
C ASN A 423 -2.02 -5.03 8.60
N ASP A 424 -3.17 -4.36 8.61
CA ASP A 424 -4.09 -4.35 9.74
C ASP A 424 -4.57 -5.75 10.12
N VAL A 425 -5.02 -6.56 9.16
CA VAL A 425 -5.48 -7.95 9.41
C VAL A 425 -4.42 -8.79 10.12
N ARG A 426 -3.13 -8.61 9.78
CA ARG A 426 -2.01 -9.29 10.44
C ARG A 426 -1.72 -8.69 11.82
N ARG A 427 -1.64 -7.36 11.90
CA ARG A 427 -1.30 -6.60 13.11
C ARG A 427 -2.30 -6.83 14.24
N VAL A 428 -3.60 -6.77 13.96
CA VAL A 428 -4.63 -6.88 15.02
C VAL A 428 -4.67 -8.28 15.64
N ALA A 429 -4.06 -9.28 14.98
CA ALA A 429 -4.04 -10.64 15.49
C ALA A 429 -3.18 -10.84 16.73
N LYS A 430 -2.26 -9.90 17.00
CA LYS A 430 -1.35 -9.91 18.15
C LYS A 430 -1.51 -8.69 19.07
N ALA A 431 -2.27 -7.69 18.63
CA ALA A 431 -2.57 -6.53 19.45
C ALA A 431 -3.37 -6.90 20.71
N THR A 432 -3.22 -6.11 21.78
CA THR A 432 -3.95 -6.32 23.05
C THR A 432 -4.98 -5.21 23.26
N PRO A 433 -6.27 -5.52 23.57
CA PRO A 433 -6.88 -6.84 23.44
C PRO A 433 -6.94 -7.29 21.96
N VAL A 434 -6.98 -8.61 21.75
CA VAL A 434 -7.05 -9.21 20.41
C VAL A 434 -8.49 -9.09 19.91
N VAL A 435 -8.68 -8.29 18.85
CA VAL A 435 -9.97 -8.08 18.20
C VAL A 435 -9.75 -8.17 16.70
N GLN A 436 -10.40 -9.13 16.05
CA GLN A 436 -10.19 -9.46 14.65
C GLN A 436 -11.51 -9.61 13.91
N LEU A 437 -11.49 -9.34 12.61
CA LEU A 437 -12.53 -9.80 11.69
C LEU A 437 -12.30 -11.28 11.40
N HIS A 438 -13.38 -12.05 11.28
CA HIS A 438 -13.32 -13.51 11.08
C HIS A 438 -13.03 -13.88 9.61
N ILE A 439 -12.00 -13.29 9.02
CA ILE A 439 -11.57 -13.59 7.65
C ILE A 439 -10.91 -14.97 7.65
N GLN A 440 -11.49 -15.91 6.91
CA GLN A 440 -10.97 -17.27 6.80
C GLN A 440 -10.08 -17.42 5.57
N PRO A 441 -9.03 -18.26 5.63
CA PRO A 441 -8.31 -18.67 4.43
C PRO A 441 -9.25 -19.31 3.42
N ILE A 442 -9.12 -18.94 2.14
CA ILE A 442 -10.00 -19.47 1.09
C ILE A 442 -9.68 -20.91 0.69
N VAL A 443 -8.51 -21.40 1.11
CA VAL A 443 -8.04 -22.78 0.97
C VAL A 443 -7.38 -23.22 2.27
N THR A 444 -7.31 -24.53 2.49
CA THR A 444 -6.55 -25.10 3.62
C THR A 444 -5.08 -24.73 3.50
N THR A 445 -4.54 -24.05 4.52
CA THR A 445 -3.12 -23.68 4.59
C THR A 445 -2.38 -24.55 5.61
N PRO A 446 -1.04 -24.71 5.49
CA PRO A 446 -0.26 -25.52 6.43
C PRO A 446 -0.38 -25.09 7.90
N THR A 447 -0.59 -23.80 8.13
CA THR A 447 -0.71 -23.17 9.47
C THR A 447 -2.17 -22.93 9.88
N GLY A 448 -3.14 -23.12 8.98
CA GLY A 448 -4.52 -22.68 9.18
C GLY A 448 -4.70 -21.15 9.20
N SER A 449 -3.64 -20.38 8.90
CA SER A 449 -3.66 -18.92 8.87
C SER A 449 -3.63 -18.38 7.45
N LEU A 450 -4.01 -17.11 7.29
CA LEU A 450 -3.73 -16.33 6.09
C LEU A 450 -2.20 -16.19 5.89
N PRO A 451 -1.72 -15.91 4.66
CA PRO A 451 -0.35 -15.51 4.45
C PRO A 451 0.04 -14.31 5.31
N GLN A 452 1.20 -14.36 5.93
CA GLN A 452 1.73 -13.38 6.87
C GLN A 452 2.78 -12.44 6.28
N ARG A 453 3.29 -12.75 5.08
CA ARG A 453 4.30 -11.94 4.38
C ARG A 453 4.36 -12.29 2.89
N TYR A 454 5.10 -11.48 2.14
CA TYR A 454 5.52 -11.82 0.79
C TYR A 454 6.87 -12.55 0.82
N ILE A 455 7.08 -13.38 -0.20
CA ILE A 455 8.34 -14.09 -0.41
C ILE A 455 9.30 -13.13 -1.11
N TYR A 456 10.58 -13.12 -0.71
CA TYR A 456 11.57 -12.26 -1.36
C TYR A 456 11.65 -12.52 -2.87
N PRO A 457 11.84 -11.47 -3.69
CA PRO A 457 11.93 -11.61 -5.14
C PRO A 457 13.01 -12.59 -5.59
N GLN A 458 12.73 -13.33 -6.66
CA GLN A 458 13.67 -14.31 -7.21
C GLN A 458 14.98 -13.65 -7.69
N THR A 459 14.90 -12.42 -8.18
CA THR A 459 16.06 -11.62 -8.60
C THR A 459 17.03 -11.42 -7.43
N GLU A 460 16.54 -10.92 -6.29
CA GLU A 460 17.35 -10.72 -5.08
C GLU A 460 17.95 -12.03 -4.55
N ILE A 461 17.17 -13.12 -4.53
CA ILE A 461 17.66 -14.43 -4.10
C ILE A 461 18.86 -14.89 -4.94
N ASN A 462 18.87 -14.53 -6.22
CA ASN A 462 19.93 -14.92 -7.15
C ASN A 462 21.14 -13.98 -7.10
N THR A 463 20.94 -12.69 -6.81
CA THR A 463 21.96 -11.65 -6.96
C THR A 463 22.55 -11.16 -5.64
N ASN A 464 21.80 -11.21 -4.54
CA ASN A 464 22.20 -10.66 -3.25
C ASN A 464 22.41 -11.77 -2.20
N PRO A 465 23.66 -12.06 -1.80
CA PRO A 465 23.94 -13.12 -0.83
C PRO A 465 23.42 -12.80 0.59
N ASN A 466 23.00 -11.56 0.85
CA ASN A 466 22.51 -11.11 2.15
C ASN A 466 21.01 -11.35 2.36
N VAL A 467 20.28 -11.92 1.38
CA VAL A 467 18.86 -12.24 1.53
C VAL A 467 18.65 -13.14 2.77
N PRO A 468 17.78 -12.76 3.71
CA PRO A 468 17.53 -13.53 4.93
C PRO A 468 17.03 -14.95 4.61
N LYS A 469 17.63 -15.92 5.29
CA LYS A 469 17.29 -17.34 5.16
C LYS A 469 16.44 -17.80 6.34
N ALA A 470 15.45 -18.64 6.06
CA ALA A 470 14.63 -19.34 7.05
C ALA A 470 14.94 -20.84 6.98
N GLY A 471 15.74 -21.34 7.93
CA GLY A 471 16.23 -22.71 7.91
C GLY A 471 17.08 -23.01 6.67
N ASN A 472 16.67 -24.00 5.88
CA ASN A 472 17.39 -24.44 4.66
C ASN A 472 16.98 -23.66 3.39
N GLY A 473 16.09 -22.68 3.49
CA GLY A 473 15.55 -21.95 2.34
C GLY A 473 15.28 -20.47 2.63
N VAL A 474 14.49 -19.85 1.76
CA VAL A 474 13.99 -18.48 1.94
C VAL A 474 12.68 -18.54 2.72
N ALA A 475 12.41 -17.50 3.51
CA ALA A 475 11.15 -17.37 4.23
C ALA A 475 9.94 -17.49 3.30
N ASP A 476 9.01 -18.36 3.67
CA ASP A 476 7.75 -18.54 2.95
C ASP A 476 6.71 -17.48 3.35
N GLN A 477 5.55 -17.51 2.69
CA GLN A 477 4.46 -16.58 2.94
C GLN A 477 3.76 -16.78 4.28
N TYR A 478 4.04 -17.85 5.05
CA TYR A 478 3.38 -18.14 6.32
C TYR A 478 4.22 -17.76 7.54
N GLN A 479 5.50 -17.41 7.34
CA GLN A 479 6.33 -16.87 8.40
C GLN A 479 5.88 -15.46 8.80
N THR A 480 5.67 -15.24 10.10
CA THR A 480 5.23 -13.96 10.67
C THR A 480 6.33 -12.90 10.63
N LEU A 481 5.97 -11.65 10.36
CA LEU A 481 6.88 -10.51 10.40
C LEU A 481 7.05 -9.97 11.83
N PRO A 482 8.28 -9.63 12.28
CA PRO A 482 8.57 -9.26 13.68
C PRO A 482 7.72 -8.15 14.27
N ILE A 483 7.40 -7.07 13.54
CA ILE A 483 6.62 -5.95 14.11
C ILE A 483 5.13 -6.28 14.26
N PHE A 484 4.68 -7.37 13.65
CA PHE A 484 3.32 -7.89 13.77
C PHE A 484 3.27 -9.11 14.71
N GLN A 485 4.29 -9.31 15.57
CA GLN A 485 4.39 -10.40 16.55
C GLN A 485 4.00 -10.00 17.96
#